data_AF-A0A7V5H4P5-F1
#
_entry.id   AF-A0A7V5H4P5-F1
#
_cell.length_a   1.000
_cell.length_b   1.000
_cell.length_c   1.000
_cell.angle_alpha   90.00
_cell.angle_beta   90.00
_cell.angle_gamma   90.00
#
_symmetry.space_group_name_H-M   'P 1'
#
loop_
_entity.id
_entity.type
_entity.pdbx_description
1 polymer ?
#
loop_
_entity_poly.entity_id
_entity_poly.type
_entity_poly.pdbx_seq_one_letter_code
_entity_poly.pdbx_strand_id
1 'polypeptide(L)'
;IQYGLLSEKLTQIVEKKEPVFEELIASGKPPVKGQDAHLIWEIALPGVEKENIVSNESINRVDFKKTLHFIPVHKSQIMVRKVPATSGEEGITVTGKKIPSLGNDVELPKGKNTEISEDGLELRATIDGSAYLQNGLVHVDQVFHVKTDVNYGTGNIKFNGPVIIDGDVRSGFRVEARDSIVINGNVEAAHIYSQQGDVTIKYGVVGKKRAKILAAGNLVCGFIQDATVGVRGDVLVSHYIINSDVSAGGKIIVKGVEGQIRGGILTSEKGVEANIIGSERNIYTELKIFTHTQNSSQKKLWELSRLRTDLALRISTLEKRYKFLQILKKQVNSLSEEKIVEIKFLEKEIKRLRSRLMQLDDEEILLQKESAKERLTMEIIVEEKLYPNIHIDINGVGFHSDETLNRVRIYRLKDEIIVESLNGMENKEYDIFVPSVKK
;
A
#
# COMPACT_ATOMS: atom_id res chain seq x y z
N ILE A 1 22.22 70.82 28.23
CA ILE A 1 22.89 69.74 27.47
C ILE A 1 23.52 68.82 28.51
N GLN A 2 23.14 67.55 28.51
CA GLN A 2 23.62 66.56 29.49
C GLN A 2 24.67 65.60 28.89
N TYR A 3 24.81 65.57 27.57
CA TYR A 3 25.78 64.72 26.87
C TYR A 3 26.35 65.45 25.64
N GLY A 4 27.64 65.26 25.37
CA GLY A 4 28.29 65.69 24.12
C GLY A 4 28.41 67.20 23.91
N LEU A 5 28.51 67.99 25.00
CA LEU A 5 28.76 69.43 24.96
C LEU A 5 30.18 69.70 24.43
N LEU A 6 30.31 70.60 23.45
CA LEU A 6 31.58 71.02 22.88
C LEU A 6 32.11 72.25 23.62
N SER A 7 32.61 72.06 24.84
CA SER A 7 33.02 73.14 25.75
C SER A 7 34.07 74.08 25.14
N GLU A 8 35.02 73.56 24.36
CA GLU A 8 36.05 74.36 23.70
C GLU A 8 35.48 75.33 22.66
N LYS A 9 34.49 74.89 21.87
CA LYS A 9 33.80 75.75 20.90
C LYS A 9 33.02 76.86 21.60
N LEU A 10 32.38 76.55 22.73
CA LEU A 10 31.65 77.56 23.50
C LEU A 10 32.58 78.65 24.06
N THR A 11 33.75 78.26 24.57
CA THR A 11 34.77 79.23 25.02
C THR A 11 35.21 80.15 23.89
N GLN A 12 35.50 79.59 22.70
CA GLN A 12 35.89 80.38 21.52
C GLN A 12 34.80 81.35 21.06
N ILE A 13 33.53 80.96 21.13
CA ILE A 13 32.39 81.82 20.78
C ILE A 13 32.29 83.01 21.75
N VAL A 14 32.46 82.75 23.05
CA VAL A 14 32.42 83.79 24.09
C VAL A 14 33.60 84.77 23.98
N GLU A 15 34.80 84.27 23.61
CA GLU A 15 36.01 85.09 23.47
C GLU A 15 35.96 86.02 22.25
N LYS A 16 35.43 85.55 21.11
CA LYS A 16 35.39 86.35 19.86
C LYS A 16 34.35 87.48 19.88
N LYS A 17 33.28 87.36 20.67
CA LYS A 17 32.20 88.38 20.83
C LYS A 17 31.54 88.85 19.52
N GLU A 18 31.58 88.02 18.48
CA GLU A 18 30.91 88.27 17.20
C GLU A 18 29.55 87.53 17.16
N PRO A 19 28.57 87.99 16.35
CA PRO A 19 27.34 87.24 16.12
C PRO A 19 27.64 85.88 15.49
N VAL A 20 27.11 84.82 16.08
CA VAL A 20 27.29 83.44 15.61
C VAL A 20 25.94 82.88 15.15
N PHE A 21 25.93 82.23 13.99
CA PHE A 21 24.74 81.60 13.42
C PHE A 21 25.05 80.13 13.10
N GLU A 22 24.11 79.24 13.40
CA GLU A 22 24.14 77.81 13.03
C GLU A 22 25.36 76.99 13.50
N GLU A 23 26.00 77.38 14.61
CA GLU A 23 27.15 76.63 15.14
C GLU A 23 26.75 75.39 15.94
N LEU A 24 27.48 74.29 15.69
CA LEU A 24 27.35 73.05 16.43
C LEU A 24 28.01 73.20 17.81
N ILE A 25 27.18 73.30 18.86
CA ILE A 25 27.63 73.45 20.26
C ILE A 25 27.52 72.15 21.08
N ALA A 26 26.83 71.14 20.57
CA ALA A 26 26.77 69.80 21.16
C ALA A 26 26.37 68.74 20.14
N SER A 27 26.86 67.50 20.31
CA SER A 27 26.51 66.36 19.47
C SER A 27 26.15 65.13 20.30
N GLY A 28 25.04 64.47 19.93
CA GLY A 28 24.70 63.16 20.50
C GLY A 28 25.57 62.04 19.94
N LYS A 29 25.41 60.82 20.49
CA LYS A 29 25.93 59.58 19.92
C LYS A 29 24.80 58.91 19.10
N PRO A 30 24.94 58.70 17.78
CA PRO A 30 23.94 57.96 17.01
C PRO A 30 23.91 56.48 17.43
N PRO A 31 22.74 55.82 17.42
CA PRO A 31 22.64 54.39 17.67
C PRO A 31 23.29 53.57 16.54
N VAL A 32 23.87 52.42 16.86
CA VAL A 32 24.40 51.46 15.86
C VAL A 32 23.47 50.26 15.80
N LYS A 33 22.89 49.99 14.62
CA LYS A 33 21.92 48.91 14.43
C LYS A 33 22.56 47.54 14.69
N GLY A 34 21.88 46.70 15.47
CA GLY A 34 22.23 45.29 15.63
C GLY A 34 22.00 44.48 14.35
N GLN A 35 22.46 43.22 14.33
CA GLN A 35 22.24 42.33 13.20
C GLN A 35 20.77 41.87 13.16
N ASP A 36 20.20 41.85 11.96
CA ASP A 36 18.83 41.39 11.74
C ASP A 36 18.74 39.86 11.92
N ALA A 37 17.59 39.39 12.39
CA ALA A 37 17.31 37.97 12.46
C ALA A 37 17.25 37.36 11.05
N HIS A 38 17.71 36.13 10.89
CA HIS A 38 17.65 35.42 9.61
C HIS A 38 17.31 33.94 9.80
N LEU A 39 16.85 33.31 8.71
CA LEU A 39 16.43 31.91 8.70
C LEU A 39 17.50 31.04 8.03
N ILE A 40 17.86 29.94 8.68
CA ILE A 40 18.69 28.87 8.14
C ILE A 40 17.78 27.70 7.79
N TRP A 41 17.77 27.29 6.52
CA TRP A 41 16.93 26.19 6.02
C TRP A 41 17.70 24.87 6.09
N GLU A 42 17.21 23.93 6.90
CA GLU A 42 17.79 22.58 7.04
C GLU A 42 17.28 21.61 5.95
N ILE A 43 16.30 22.06 5.15
CA ILE A 43 15.73 21.33 4.02
C ILE A 43 15.77 22.19 2.74
N ALA A 44 16.18 21.60 1.62
CA ALA A 44 16.36 22.29 0.34
C ALA A 44 15.05 22.46 -0.46
N LEU A 45 14.19 23.41 -0.07
CA LEU A 45 12.89 23.65 -0.73
C LEU A 45 13.05 24.44 -2.04
N PRO A 46 12.34 24.06 -3.13
CA PRO A 46 12.29 24.86 -4.35
C PRO A 46 11.75 26.27 -4.06
N GLY A 47 12.45 27.31 -4.53
CA GLY A 47 12.10 28.71 -4.29
C GLY A 47 12.81 29.38 -3.10
N VAL A 48 13.65 28.65 -2.37
CA VAL A 48 14.58 29.22 -1.38
C VAL A 48 15.95 29.39 -2.06
N GLU A 49 16.46 30.61 -2.14
CA GLU A 49 17.78 30.86 -2.72
C GLU A 49 18.88 30.17 -1.88
N LYS A 50 19.74 29.43 -2.57
CA LYS A 50 20.87 28.70 -1.97
C LYS A 50 21.99 29.67 -1.63
N GLU A 51 21.95 30.28 -0.46
CA GLU A 51 23.17 30.79 0.15
C GLU A 51 23.71 29.74 1.12
N ASN A 52 24.88 29.19 0.77
CA ASN A 52 25.75 28.33 1.58
C ASN A 52 25.45 26.82 1.57
N ILE A 53 25.71 26.15 0.43
CA ILE A 53 26.24 24.78 0.46
C ILE A 53 27.67 24.86 -0.05
N VAL A 54 28.64 24.63 0.84
CA VAL A 54 30.06 24.47 0.50
C VAL A 54 30.20 23.26 -0.41
N SER A 55 30.43 23.53 -1.69
CA SER A 55 30.68 22.52 -2.70
C SER A 55 32.13 22.05 -2.64
N ASN A 56 32.37 20.77 -2.36
CA ASN A 56 33.59 20.09 -2.78
C ASN A 56 33.24 19.00 -3.82
N GLU A 57 33.68 19.28 -5.03
CA GLU A 57 34.21 18.40 -6.08
C GLU A 57 33.36 17.26 -6.70
N SER A 58 33.19 17.42 -8.01
CA SER A 58 33.28 16.43 -9.10
C SER A 58 32.40 15.16 -9.07
N ILE A 59 31.39 15.11 -9.95
CA ILE A 59 31.39 14.28 -11.18
C ILE A 59 30.09 14.56 -11.94
N ASN A 60 30.28 14.95 -13.20
CA ASN A 60 29.24 15.29 -14.15
C ASN A 60 28.55 14.02 -14.68
N ARG A 61 27.42 13.65 -14.08
CA ARG A 61 26.33 12.91 -14.72
C ARG A 61 25.05 13.23 -13.96
N VAL A 62 24.37 14.31 -14.35
CA VAL A 62 23.09 14.68 -13.76
C VAL A 62 22.08 13.61 -14.15
N ASP A 63 21.78 12.71 -13.21
CA ASP A 63 20.66 11.78 -13.33
C ASP A 63 19.37 12.58 -13.16
N PHE A 64 18.85 13.11 -14.28
CA PHE A 64 17.61 13.90 -14.33
C PHE A 64 16.39 13.14 -13.77
N LYS A 65 16.50 11.83 -13.46
CA LYS A 65 15.46 11.05 -12.78
C LYS A 65 15.43 11.24 -11.26
N LYS A 66 16.38 11.98 -10.67
CA LYS A 66 16.52 12.18 -9.21
C LYS A 66 16.18 13.59 -8.73
N THR A 67 15.63 14.46 -9.57
CA THR A 67 15.25 15.82 -9.18
C THR A 67 13.93 15.81 -8.43
N LEU A 68 13.99 15.61 -7.12
CA LEU A 68 12.83 15.63 -6.23
C LEU A 68 12.30 17.07 -6.09
N HIS A 69 11.04 17.30 -6.46
CA HIS A 69 10.32 18.56 -6.23
C HIS A 69 9.79 18.70 -4.78
N PHE A 70 10.09 17.73 -3.93
CA PHE A 70 9.46 17.53 -2.63
C PHE A 70 10.42 16.85 -1.66
N ILE A 71 10.43 17.29 -0.39
CA ILE A 71 11.44 16.86 0.59
C ILE A 71 10.79 15.99 1.65
N PRO A 72 11.17 14.71 1.77
CA PRO A 72 10.67 13.87 2.84
C PRO A 72 11.17 14.39 4.19
N VAL A 73 10.28 14.45 5.17
CA VAL A 73 10.60 14.82 6.56
C VAL A 73 9.98 13.83 7.55
N HIS A 74 10.69 13.60 8.65
CA HIS A 74 10.21 12.82 9.77
C HIS A 74 9.53 13.69 10.82
N LYS A 75 8.62 13.11 11.60
CA LYS A 75 8.06 13.77 12.79
C LYS A 75 9.20 14.26 13.69
N SER A 76 9.07 15.50 14.16
CA SER A 76 10.02 16.25 14.96
C SER A 76 11.34 16.61 14.26
N GLN A 77 11.49 16.34 12.95
CA GLN A 77 12.63 16.82 12.17
C GLN A 77 12.61 18.35 12.06
N ILE A 78 13.79 18.97 12.27
CA ILE A 78 13.99 20.40 12.14
C ILE A 78 14.06 20.76 10.65
N MET A 79 13.26 21.73 10.22
CA MET A 79 13.19 22.18 8.84
C MET A 79 13.76 23.59 8.65
N VAL A 80 13.56 24.47 9.63
CA VAL A 80 14.06 25.85 9.61
C VAL A 80 14.56 26.22 11.02
N ARG A 81 15.73 26.85 11.10
CA ARG A 81 16.24 27.49 12.32
C ARG A 81 16.21 29.00 12.15
N LYS A 82 15.83 29.71 13.21
CA LYS A 82 15.91 31.17 13.30
C LYS A 82 17.15 31.56 14.09
N VAL A 83 17.99 32.39 13.50
CA VAL A 83 19.05 33.09 14.22
C VAL A 83 18.46 34.42 14.70
N PRO A 84 18.36 34.67 16.02
CA PRO A 84 17.68 35.85 16.56
C PRO A 84 18.46 37.13 16.28
N ALA A 85 17.75 38.26 16.24
CA ALA A 85 18.35 39.58 16.09
C ALA A 85 19.22 39.93 17.30
N THR A 86 20.31 40.67 17.08
CA THR A 86 21.19 41.12 18.16
C THR A 86 20.84 42.52 18.63
N SER A 87 21.13 42.81 19.89
CA SER A 87 21.16 44.18 20.38
C SER A 87 22.27 44.96 19.68
N GLY A 88 21.95 46.17 19.23
CA GLY A 88 22.90 47.14 18.73
C GLY A 88 23.48 48.01 19.86
N GLU A 89 24.25 49.04 19.50
CA GLU A 89 24.70 50.03 20.47
C GLU A 89 23.66 51.13 20.65
N GLU A 90 23.34 51.43 21.91
CA GLU A 90 22.44 52.53 22.27
C GLU A 90 23.01 53.89 21.81
N GLY A 91 22.17 54.69 21.18
CA GLY A 91 22.43 56.11 20.93
C GLY A 91 22.14 56.96 22.17
N ILE A 92 22.67 58.18 22.21
CA ILE A 92 22.46 59.13 23.31
C ILE A 92 22.20 60.51 22.72
N THR A 93 21.05 61.11 23.04
CA THR A 93 20.72 62.49 22.65
C THR A 93 21.52 63.51 23.48
N VAL A 94 21.64 64.75 22.99
CA VAL A 94 22.29 65.85 23.74
C VAL A 94 21.61 66.19 25.08
N THR A 95 20.37 65.74 25.29
CA THR A 95 19.62 65.85 26.55
C THR A 95 19.83 64.67 27.48
N GLY A 96 20.65 63.67 27.12
CA GLY A 96 20.97 62.50 27.94
C GLY A 96 20.02 61.31 27.77
N LYS A 97 18.97 61.42 26.94
CA LYS A 97 18.03 60.31 26.67
C LYS A 97 18.69 59.27 25.77
N LYS A 98 18.63 57.99 26.19
CA LYS A 98 19.07 56.82 25.43
C LYS A 98 18.12 56.50 24.27
N ILE A 99 18.69 56.06 23.15
CA ILE A 99 17.98 55.60 21.95
C ILE A 99 18.31 54.11 21.76
N PRO A 100 17.37 53.18 21.99
CA PRO A 100 17.63 51.77 21.80
C PRO A 100 17.87 51.46 20.31
N SER A 101 18.73 50.49 20.04
CA SER A 101 18.99 49.99 18.69
C SER A 101 18.91 48.47 18.69
N LEU A 102 17.97 47.92 17.93
CA LEU A 102 17.73 46.49 17.81
C LEU A 102 17.72 46.13 16.32
N GLY A 103 18.22 44.95 15.97
CA GLY A 103 17.98 44.37 14.65
C GLY A 103 16.49 44.11 14.42
N ASN A 104 16.09 44.02 13.16
CA ASN A 104 14.74 43.62 12.78
C ASN A 104 14.56 42.12 13.03
N ASP A 105 13.37 41.72 13.49
CA ASP A 105 13.04 40.32 13.70
C ASP A 105 12.37 39.68 12.46
N VAL A 106 12.44 38.35 12.35
CA VAL A 106 11.79 37.56 11.29
C VAL A 106 10.96 36.43 11.90
N GLU A 107 9.77 36.20 11.37
CA GLU A 107 8.90 35.10 11.82
C GLU A 107 9.31 33.77 11.16
N LEU A 108 9.17 32.67 11.90
CA LEU A 108 9.32 31.34 11.33
C LEU A 108 8.13 31.04 10.40
N PRO A 109 8.36 30.44 9.22
CA PRO A 109 7.34 30.21 8.20
C PRO A 109 6.44 29.03 8.55
N LYS A 110 5.65 29.14 9.62
CA LYS A 110 4.80 28.06 10.14
C LYS A 110 3.57 27.83 9.27
N GLY A 111 3.46 26.66 8.67
CA GLY A 111 2.28 26.18 7.95
C GLY A 111 1.64 24.95 8.61
N LYS A 112 0.88 24.21 7.81
CA LYS A 112 0.13 23.03 8.24
C LYS A 112 1.06 21.89 8.66
N ASN A 113 0.73 21.21 9.75
CA ASN A 113 1.51 20.10 10.32
C ASN A 113 2.97 20.46 10.64
N THR A 114 3.18 21.70 11.07
CA THR A 114 4.45 22.20 11.60
C THR A 114 4.24 22.83 12.96
N GLU A 115 5.25 22.78 13.80
CA GLU A 115 5.28 23.39 15.12
C GLU A 115 6.54 24.22 15.32
N ILE A 116 6.43 25.28 16.12
CA ILE A 116 7.58 26.09 16.53
C ILE A 116 8.01 25.57 17.91
N SER A 117 9.31 25.40 18.12
CA SER A 117 9.88 25.03 19.42
C SER A 117 9.54 26.04 20.51
N GLU A 118 9.58 25.63 21.78
CA GLU A 118 9.23 26.49 22.92
C GLU A 118 10.10 27.76 23.01
N ASP A 119 11.36 27.69 22.56
CA ASP A 119 12.28 28.83 22.50
C ASP A 119 12.03 29.77 21.31
N GLY A 120 11.14 29.43 20.38
CA GLY A 120 10.83 30.23 19.20
C GLY A 120 11.90 30.18 18.10
N LEU A 121 12.88 29.27 18.20
CA LEU A 121 14.05 29.25 17.32
C LEU A 121 14.02 28.16 16.24
N GLU A 122 13.12 27.17 16.32
CA GLU A 122 13.08 26.06 15.37
C GLU A 122 11.67 25.81 14.85
N LEU A 123 11.54 25.53 13.56
CA LEU A 123 10.34 25.00 12.95
C LEU A 123 10.52 23.49 12.70
N ARG A 124 9.65 22.69 13.30
CA ARG A 124 9.69 21.21 13.27
C ARG A 124 8.44 20.63 12.62
N ALA A 125 8.57 19.47 11.98
CA ALA A 125 7.43 18.73 11.44
C ALA A 125 6.65 18.05 12.58
N THR A 126 5.31 18.09 12.57
CA THR A 126 4.49 17.39 13.60
C THR A 126 4.14 15.95 13.20
N ILE A 127 4.33 15.60 11.93
CA ILE A 127 4.05 14.27 11.33
C ILE A 127 5.17 13.87 10.37
N ASP A 128 5.26 12.58 10.06
CA ASP A 128 6.01 12.11 8.89
C ASP A 128 5.29 12.57 7.62
N GLY A 129 6.03 13.02 6.61
CA GLY A 129 5.41 13.48 5.38
C GLY A 129 6.36 14.11 4.38
N SER A 130 5.78 14.91 3.49
CA SER A 130 6.52 15.69 2.51
C SER A 130 6.41 17.18 2.83
N ALA A 131 7.55 17.83 3.03
CA ALA A 131 7.62 19.27 3.22
C ALA A 131 7.53 20.00 1.86
N TYR A 132 6.77 21.09 1.84
CA TYR A 132 6.67 22.01 0.70
C TYR A 132 6.47 23.45 1.16
N LEU A 133 6.86 24.39 0.29
CA LEU A 133 6.64 25.82 0.49
C LEU A 133 5.37 26.26 -0.25
N GLN A 134 4.42 26.87 0.44
CA GLN A 134 3.23 27.48 -0.17
C GLN A 134 2.96 28.82 0.49
N ASN A 135 2.81 29.88 -0.31
CA ASN A 135 2.55 31.25 0.18
C ASN A 135 3.57 31.72 1.25
N GLY A 136 4.84 31.31 1.13
CA GLY A 136 5.89 31.64 2.09
C GLY A 136 5.87 30.84 3.40
N LEU A 137 4.95 29.89 3.56
CA LEU A 137 4.84 29.02 4.72
C LEU A 137 5.28 27.58 4.39
N VAL A 138 5.85 26.90 5.37
CA VAL A 138 6.26 25.49 5.26
C VAL A 138 5.15 24.58 5.77
N HIS A 139 4.72 23.67 4.91
CA HIS A 139 3.68 22.69 5.21
C HIS A 139 4.23 21.27 5.12
N VAL A 140 3.66 20.34 5.89
CA VAL A 140 3.94 18.90 5.78
C VAL A 140 2.65 18.16 5.50
N ASP A 141 2.60 17.35 4.44
CA ASP A 141 1.45 16.47 4.18
C ASP A 141 1.80 14.99 4.36
N GLN A 142 0.86 14.22 4.93
CA GLN A 142 0.98 12.79 5.22
C GLN A 142 0.91 11.89 3.96
N VAL A 143 0.45 12.48 2.85
CA VAL A 143 0.28 11.85 1.54
C VAL A 143 1.24 12.55 0.58
N PHE A 144 1.93 11.80 -0.26
CA PHE A 144 2.73 12.39 -1.33
C PHE A 144 1.84 12.67 -2.54
N HIS A 145 1.48 13.94 -2.73
CA HIS A 145 0.58 14.36 -3.81
C HIS A 145 1.32 15.08 -4.92
N VAL A 146 1.36 14.45 -6.10
CA VAL A 146 1.88 15.03 -7.33
C VAL A 146 0.72 15.60 -8.13
N LYS A 147 0.65 16.93 -8.22
CA LYS A 147 -0.43 17.65 -8.93
C LYS A 147 -0.33 17.58 -10.46
N THR A 148 0.71 16.94 -10.99
CA THR A 148 1.06 16.87 -12.41
C THR A 148 1.51 15.46 -12.79
N ASP A 149 1.98 15.29 -14.02
CA ASP A 149 2.59 14.05 -14.48
C ASP A 149 3.88 13.71 -13.71
N VAL A 150 4.19 12.42 -13.64
CA VAL A 150 5.51 11.90 -13.28
C VAL A 150 6.34 11.80 -14.57
N ASN A 151 7.28 12.73 -14.74
CA ASN A 151 8.12 12.89 -15.92
C ASN A 151 9.53 13.37 -15.54
N TYR A 152 10.30 13.90 -16.50
CA TYR A 152 11.67 14.37 -16.24
C TYR A 152 11.76 15.55 -15.26
N GLY A 153 10.70 16.35 -15.14
CA GLY A 153 10.62 17.38 -14.11
C GLY A 153 10.50 16.73 -12.73
N THR A 154 9.53 15.84 -12.56
CA THR A 154 9.19 15.23 -11.27
C THR A 154 10.16 14.16 -10.79
N GLY A 155 10.78 13.42 -11.72
CA GLY A 155 11.66 12.30 -11.41
C GLY A 155 10.91 11.05 -10.93
N ASN A 156 11.67 10.04 -10.49
CA ASN A 156 11.10 8.85 -9.86
C ASN A 156 10.59 9.19 -8.45
N ILE A 157 9.53 8.51 -8.03
CA ILE A 157 8.92 8.70 -6.72
C ILE A 157 9.20 7.48 -5.87
N LYS A 158 9.67 7.71 -4.64
CA LYS A 158 9.75 6.70 -3.60
C LYS A 158 9.30 7.32 -2.29
N PHE A 159 8.18 6.84 -1.75
CA PHE A 159 7.56 7.42 -0.57
C PHE A 159 7.12 6.36 0.44
N ASN A 160 7.32 6.64 1.73
CA ASN A 160 6.96 5.72 2.82
C ASN A 160 5.55 5.99 3.36
N GLY A 161 4.58 6.06 2.46
CA GLY A 161 3.18 6.34 2.76
C GLY A 161 2.35 6.29 1.48
N PRO A 162 1.11 6.78 1.49
CA PRO A 162 0.27 6.83 0.30
C PRO A 162 0.75 7.87 -0.71
N VAL A 163 0.60 7.57 -2.00
CA VAL A 163 0.95 8.44 -3.12
C VAL A 163 -0.29 8.74 -3.96
N ILE A 164 -0.53 10.01 -4.29
CA ILE A 164 -1.56 10.44 -5.23
C ILE A 164 -0.88 11.19 -6.38
N ILE A 165 -1.24 10.87 -7.61
CA ILE A 165 -0.73 11.52 -8.82
C ILE A 165 -1.95 11.98 -9.64
N ASP A 166 -2.08 13.27 -9.88
CA ASP A 166 -3.21 13.81 -10.64
C ASP A 166 -3.07 13.61 -12.15
N GLY A 167 -1.84 13.44 -12.63
CA GLY A 167 -1.50 13.24 -14.04
C GLY A 167 -1.10 11.81 -14.41
N ASP A 168 -0.39 11.70 -15.53
CA ASP A 168 0.13 10.44 -16.06
C ASP A 168 1.47 10.06 -15.43
N VAL A 169 1.78 8.75 -15.37
CA VAL A 169 3.15 8.26 -15.14
C VAL A 169 3.78 7.93 -16.48
N ARG A 170 4.72 8.78 -16.92
CA ARG A 170 5.33 8.69 -18.25
C ARG A 170 6.33 7.54 -18.37
N SER A 171 6.63 7.20 -19.63
CA SER A 171 7.58 6.14 -20.00
C SER A 171 8.92 6.21 -19.27
N GLY A 172 9.33 5.09 -18.66
CA GLY A 172 10.65 4.94 -18.04
C GLY A 172 10.79 5.54 -16.64
N PHE A 173 9.69 5.98 -16.03
CA PHE A 173 9.62 6.41 -14.64
C PHE A 173 9.14 5.30 -13.71
N ARG A 174 9.38 5.51 -12.41
CA ARG A 174 9.07 4.56 -11.35
C ARG A 174 8.40 5.28 -10.18
N VAL A 175 7.33 4.68 -9.67
CA VAL A 175 6.62 5.11 -8.47
C VAL A 175 6.60 3.95 -7.47
N GLU A 176 7.21 4.16 -6.32
CA GLU A 176 7.22 3.22 -5.19
C GLU A 176 6.55 3.85 -3.97
N ALA A 177 5.62 3.13 -3.36
CA ALA A 177 4.97 3.51 -2.12
C ALA A 177 4.96 2.34 -1.13
N ARG A 178 5.08 2.63 0.18
CA ARG A 178 4.78 1.61 1.19
C ARG A 178 3.29 1.25 1.16
N ASP A 179 2.42 2.25 1.14
CA ASP A 179 0.96 2.08 1.16
C ASP A 179 0.37 2.22 -0.25
N SER A 180 -0.91 2.60 -0.36
CA SER A 180 -1.64 2.66 -1.62
C SER A 180 -1.16 3.77 -2.56
N ILE A 181 -1.29 3.52 -3.87
CA ILE A 181 -0.97 4.47 -4.94
C ILE A 181 -2.25 4.76 -5.74
N VAL A 182 -2.57 6.05 -5.91
CA VAL A 182 -3.67 6.51 -6.76
C VAL A 182 -3.11 7.34 -7.90
N ILE A 183 -3.46 6.99 -9.14
CA ILE A 183 -3.06 7.69 -10.35
C ILE A 183 -4.33 8.10 -11.08
N ASN A 184 -4.59 9.41 -11.19
CA ASN A 184 -5.74 9.97 -11.89
C ASN A 184 -5.51 10.10 -13.42
N GLY A 185 -4.36 9.65 -13.91
CA GLY A 185 -4.01 9.55 -15.33
C GLY A 185 -3.80 8.10 -15.82
N ASN A 186 -2.98 7.96 -16.85
CA ASN A 186 -2.51 6.70 -17.42
C ASN A 186 -1.12 6.31 -16.89
N VAL A 187 -0.78 5.03 -17.00
CA VAL A 187 0.59 4.54 -16.82
C VAL A 187 1.16 4.10 -18.16
N GLU A 188 2.21 4.75 -18.62
CA GLU A 188 2.85 4.46 -19.90
C GLU A 188 4.22 3.83 -19.66
N ALA A 189 4.44 2.58 -20.04
CA ALA A 189 5.75 1.90 -20.00
C ALA A 189 6.60 2.22 -18.75
N ALA A 190 5.96 2.24 -17.59
CA ALA A 190 6.50 2.67 -16.30
C ALA A 190 6.26 1.62 -15.23
N HIS A 191 6.95 1.76 -14.09
CA HIS A 191 6.87 0.79 -13.01
C HIS A 191 6.19 1.36 -11.77
N ILE A 192 5.15 0.68 -11.30
CA ILE A 192 4.36 1.08 -10.13
C ILE A 192 4.44 -0.03 -9.09
N TYR A 193 4.81 0.30 -7.86
CA TYR A 193 5.03 -0.66 -6.79
C TYR A 193 4.41 -0.17 -5.48
N SER A 194 3.32 -0.80 -5.05
CA SER A 194 2.78 -0.67 -3.70
C SER A 194 3.20 -1.88 -2.85
N GLN A 195 3.87 -1.64 -1.73
CA GLN A 195 4.41 -2.72 -0.89
C GLN A 195 3.36 -3.36 0.03
N GLN A 196 2.37 -2.59 0.49
CA GLN A 196 1.37 -3.02 1.46
C GLN A 196 -0.07 -2.65 1.07
N GLY A 197 -0.25 -1.79 0.07
CA GLY A 197 -1.55 -1.22 -0.28
C GLY A 197 -2.03 -1.57 -1.69
N ASP A 198 -3.12 -0.89 -2.06
CA ASP A 198 -3.79 -1.01 -3.34
C ASP A 198 -3.13 -0.10 -4.39
N VAL A 199 -3.37 -0.41 -5.67
CA VAL A 199 -3.06 0.49 -6.78
C VAL A 199 -4.34 0.81 -7.53
N THR A 200 -4.67 2.09 -7.65
CA THR A 200 -5.82 2.57 -8.42
C THR A 200 -5.33 3.45 -9.56
N ILE A 201 -5.67 3.11 -10.79
CA ILE A 201 -5.34 3.89 -11.99
C ILE A 201 -6.66 4.26 -12.66
N LYS A 202 -6.99 5.55 -12.72
CA LYS A 202 -8.28 6.03 -13.19
C LYS A 202 -8.56 5.62 -14.65
N TYR A 203 -7.54 5.72 -15.50
CA TYR A 203 -7.61 5.27 -16.89
C TYR A 203 -6.93 3.91 -17.02
N GLY A 204 -5.85 3.74 -17.76
CA GLY A 204 -5.27 2.42 -17.95
C GLY A 204 -3.76 2.38 -18.03
N VAL A 205 -3.27 1.19 -18.36
CA VAL A 205 -1.85 0.88 -18.51
C VAL A 205 -1.56 0.61 -19.98
N VAL A 206 -0.69 1.43 -20.58
CA VAL A 206 -0.10 1.20 -21.90
C VAL A 206 1.35 0.78 -21.69
N GLY A 207 1.58 -0.51 -21.53
CA GLY A 207 2.83 -1.03 -21.01
C GLY A 207 3.99 -1.13 -21.99
N LYS A 208 3.72 -1.28 -23.30
CA LYS A 208 4.74 -1.48 -24.35
C LYS A 208 5.77 -2.56 -23.96
N LYS A 209 5.31 -3.65 -23.31
CA LYS A 209 6.10 -4.76 -22.74
C LYS A 209 7.15 -4.36 -21.71
N ARG A 210 7.05 -3.16 -21.15
CA ARG A 210 7.98 -2.63 -20.15
C ARG A 210 7.31 -2.28 -18.84
N ALA A 211 6.02 -1.93 -18.84
CA ALA A 211 5.34 -1.58 -17.60
C ALA A 211 5.23 -2.79 -16.67
N LYS A 212 5.48 -2.55 -15.38
CA LYS A 212 5.30 -3.53 -14.32
C LYS A 212 4.50 -2.90 -13.19
N ILE A 213 3.36 -3.49 -12.85
CA ILE A 213 2.51 -3.05 -11.75
C ILE A 213 2.52 -4.14 -10.69
N LEU A 214 3.04 -3.85 -9.50
CA LEU A 214 2.93 -4.76 -8.36
C LEU A 214 2.18 -4.09 -7.20
N ALA A 215 1.22 -4.81 -6.64
CA ALA A 215 0.44 -4.36 -5.48
C ALA A 215 0.26 -5.50 -4.47
N ALA A 216 0.42 -5.18 -3.19
CA ALA A 216 0.12 -6.15 -2.12
C ALA A 216 -1.37 -6.20 -1.76
N GLY A 217 -2.14 -5.17 -2.11
CA GLY A 217 -3.60 -5.15 -2.07
C GLY A 217 -4.20 -5.54 -3.42
N ASN A 218 -5.16 -4.75 -3.89
CA ASN A 218 -5.89 -4.90 -5.14
C ASN A 218 -5.36 -3.95 -6.23
N LEU A 219 -5.70 -4.24 -7.48
CA LEU A 219 -5.53 -3.31 -8.61
C LEU A 219 -6.89 -2.96 -9.21
N VAL A 220 -7.16 -1.68 -9.36
CA VAL A 220 -8.33 -1.17 -10.10
C VAL A 220 -7.86 -0.29 -11.25
N CYS A 221 -8.27 -0.61 -12.47
CA CYS A 221 -8.02 0.24 -13.63
C CYS A 221 -9.06 0.08 -14.74
N GLY A 222 -9.04 0.98 -15.71
CA GLY A 222 -9.84 0.93 -16.92
C GLY A 222 -9.37 -0.14 -17.90
N PHE A 223 -8.08 -0.21 -18.22
CA PHE A 223 -7.54 -1.20 -19.16
C PHE A 223 -6.08 -1.54 -18.89
N ILE A 224 -5.65 -2.72 -19.35
CA ILE A 224 -4.26 -3.18 -19.26
C ILE A 224 -3.82 -3.65 -20.65
N GLN A 225 -2.78 -3.04 -21.22
CA GLN A 225 -2.24 -3.41 -22.51
C GLN A 225 -0.73 -3.59 -22.47
N ASP A 226 -0.23 -4.68 -23.05
CA ASP A 226 1.20 -4.96 -23.21
C ASP A 226 1.99 -4.76 -21.90
N ALA A 227 1.45 -5.24 -20.76
CA ALA A 227 2.02 -5.01 -19.42
C ALA A 227 2.15 -6.29 -18.61
N THR A 228 2.99 -6.24 -17.57
CA THR A 228 3.07 -7.29 -16.55
C THR A 228 2.48 -6.78 -15.24
N VAL A 229 1.55 -7.53 -14.66
CA VAL A 229 0.83 -7.16 -13.45
C VAL A 229 0.90 -8.32 -12.44
N GLY A 230 1.25 -8.02 -11.19
CA GLY A 230 1.31 -8.99 -10.10
C GLY A 230 0.68 -8.43 -8.83
N VAL A 231 -0.44 -9.00 -8.42
CA VAL A 231 -1.28 -8.48 -7.34
C VAL A 231 -1.62 -9.60 -6.38
N ARG A 232 -1.58 -9.35 -5.06
CA ARG A 232 -1.95 -10.38 -4.07
C ARG A 232 -3.46 -10.47 -3.84
N GLY A 233 -4.18 -9.36 -3.99
CA GLY A 233 -5.63 -9.31 -3.97
C GLY A 233 -6.26 -9.51 -5.36
N ASP A 234 -7.38 -8.83 -5.58
CA ASP A 234 -8.15 -8.87 -6.81
C ASP A 234 -7.63 -7.88 -7.87
N VAL A 235 -7.88 -8.19 -9.15
CA VAL A 235 -7.64 -7.28 -10.29
C VAL A 235 -8.97 -6.95 -10.95
N LEU A 236 -9.35 -5.67 -10.92
CA LEU A 236 -10.59 -5.17 -11.50
C LEU A 236 -10.28 -4.27 -12.69
N VAL A 237 -10.80 -4.63 -13.87
CA VAL A 237 -10.57 -3.93 -15.13
C VAL A 237 -11.91 -3.57 -15.79
N SER A 238 -12.11 -2.30 -16.13
CA SER A 238 -13.41 -1.83 -16.64
C SER A 238 -13.63 -1.98 -18.16
N HIS A 239 -12.57 -2.11 -18.94
CA HIS A 239 -12.64 -2.17 -20.41
C HIS A 239 -12.03 -3.47 -20.93
N TYR A 240 -10.71 -3.58 -20.94
CA TYR A 240 -10.04 -4.73 -21.55
C TYR A 240 -8.67 -5.05 -20.96
N ILE A 241 -8.26 -6.30 -21.14
CA ILE A 241 -6.88 -6.77 -20.96
C ILE A 241 -6.38 -7.29 -22.31
N ILE A 242 -5.30 -6.72 -22.83
CA ILE A 242 -4.72 -7.08 -24.14
C ILE A 242 -3.23 -7.42 -23.99
N ASN A 243 -2.82 -8.56 -24.54
CA ASN A 243 -1.42 -8.98 -24.65
C ASN A 243 -0.60 -8.79 -23.35
N SER A 244 -1.19 -9.13 -22.21
CA SER A 244 -0.62 -8.84 -20.90
C SER A 244 -0.49 -10.09 -20.05
N ASP A 245 0.52 -10.09 -19.18
CA ASP A 245 0.72 -11.14 -18.17
C ASP A 245 0.19 -10.63 -16.84
N VAL A 246 -0.93 -11.18 -16.36
CA VAL A 246 -1.62 -10.71 -15.16
C VAL A 246 -1.71 -11.85 -14.16
N SER A 247 -1.15 -11.66 -12.97
CA SER A 247 -1.22 -12.62 -11.86
C SER A 247 -1.95 -11.99 -10.68
N ALA A 248 -2.98 -12.67 -10.18
CA ALA A 248 -3.78 -12.25 -9.03
C ALA A 248 -3.87 -13.37 -7.98
N GLY A 249 -3.61 -13.05 -6.71
CA GLY A 249 -3.94 -13.95 -5.59
C GLY A 249 -5.45 -14.01 -5.30
N GLY A 250 -6.21 -13.03 -5.81
CA GLY A 250 -7.66 -12.99 -5.81
C GLY A 250 -8.25 -13.36 -7.17
N LYS A 251 -9.41 -12.77 -7.49
CA LYS A 251 -10.12 -12.92 -8.77
C LYS A 251 -9.62 -11.89 -9.79
N ILE A 252 -9.63 -12.24 -11.08
CA ILE A 252 -9.48 -11.28 -12.17
C ILE A 252 -10.87 -11.01 -12.77
N ILE A 253 -11.32 -9.75 -12.69
CA ILE A 253 -12.65 -9.34 -13.13
C ILE A 253 -12.50 -8.27 -14.21
N VAL A 254 -12.98 -8.56 -15.42
CA VAL A 254 -12.94 -7.66 -16.58
C VAL A 254 -14.37 -7.38 -17.02
N LYS A 255 -15.00 -6.37 -16.41
CA LYS A 255 -16.41 -6.03 -16.63
C LYS A 255 -16.59 -4.55 -16.94
N GLY A 256 -17.46 -4.24 -17.89
CA GLY A 256 -17.85 -2.87 -18.24
C GLY A 256 -18.30 -2.82 -19.70
N VAL A 257 -17.98 -1.74 -20.43
CA VAL A 257 -18.50 -1.53 -21.80
C VAL A 257 -18.07 -2.62 -22.77
N GLU A 258 -16.81 -3.08 -22.66
CA GLU A 258 -16.28 -4.17 -23.50
C GLU A 258 -16.10 -5.46 -22.69
N GLY A 259 -15.47 -5.36 -21.51
CA GLY A 259 -15.22 -6.52 -20.65
C GLY A 259 -14.39 -7.62 -21.34
N GLN A 260 -13.43 -7.25 -22.18
CA GLN A 260 -12.73 -8.18 -23.08
C GLN A 260 -11.34 -8.56 -22.60
N ILE A 261 -11.02 -9.85 -22.61
CA ILE A 261 -9.66 -10.38 -22.44
C ILE A 261 -9.17 -10.90 -23.80
N ARG A 262 -7.99 -10.48 -24.25
CA ARG A 262 -7.44 -10.94 -25.54
C ARG A 262 -5.91 -10.97 -25.53
N GLY A 263 -5.35 -12.17 -25.56
CA GLY A 263 -3.91 -12.39 -25.64
C GLY A 263 -3.18 -12.21 -24.31
N GLY A 264 -2.13 -12.98 -24.14
CA GLY A 264 -1.34 -13.02 -22.90
C GLY A 264 -1.77 -14.16 -21.96
N ILE A 265 -1.24 -14.11 -20.74
CA ILE A 265 -1.42 -15.15 -19.72
C ILE A 265 -2.03 -14.52 -18.48
N LEU A 266 -3.22 -14.98 -18.10
CA LEU A 266 -3.88 -14.55 -16.88
C LEU A 266 -3.87 -15.69 -15.87
N THR A 267 -3.32 -15.44 -14.69
CA THR A 267 -3.23 -16.41 -13.59
C THR A 267 -3.99 -15.88 -12.38
N SER A 268 -4.88 -16.69 -11.82
CA SER A 268 -5.67 -16.33 -10.63
C SER A 268 -5.74 -17.50 -9.64
N GLU A 269 -5.81 -17.23 -8.35
CA GLU A 269 -6.10 -18.30 -7.37
C GLU A 269 -7.60 -18.56 -7.18
N LYS A 270 -8.46 -17.57 -7.47
CA LYS A 270 -9.91 -17.64 -7.22
C LYS A 270 -10.78 -17.69 -8.47
N GLY A 271 -10.26 -17.36 -9.64
CA GLY A 271 -11.02 -17.43 -10.88
C GLY A 271 -10.95 -16.18 -11.76
N VAL A 272 -11.58 -16.27 -12.92
CA VAL A 272 -11.61 -15.20 -13.93
C VAL A 272 -13.05 -14.93 -14.33
N GLU A 273 -13.40 -13.67 -14.50
CA GLU A 273 -14.73 -13.28 -14.96
C GLU A 273 -14.62 -12.16 -15.98
N ALA A 274 -15.24 -12.34 -17.14
CA ALA A 274 -15.22 -11.37 -18.22
C ALA A 274 -16.50 -11.45 -19.05
N ASN A 275 -16.80 -10.38 -19.80
CA ASN A 275 -17.88 -10.44 -20.80
C ASN A 275 -17.42 -11.30 -21.98
N ILE A 276 -16.22 -10.99 -22.50
CA ILE A 276 -15.68 -11.62 -23.70
C ILE A 276 -14.27 -12.11 -23.43
N ILE A 277 -13.98 -13.35 -23.84
CA ILE A 277 -12.63 -13.91 -23.79
C ILE A 277 -12.21 -14.35 -25.19
N GLY A 278 -11.06 -13.86 -25.64
CA GLY A 278 -10.53 -14.05 -26.98
C GLY A 278 -11.02 -13.01 -27.99
N SER A 279 -10.87 -13.32 -29.28
CA SER A 279 -11.35 -12.49 -30.39
C SER A 279 -11.54 -13.30 -31.66
N GLU A 280 -12.26 -12.74 -32.63
CA GLU A 280 -12.47 -13.33 -33.97
C GLU A 280 -11.18 -13.69 -34.72
N ARG A 281 -10.05 -13.06 -34.37
CA ARG A 281 -8.75 -13.36 -34.96
C ARG A 281 -8.05 -14.56 -34.31
N ASN A 282 -8.74 -15.30 -33.43
CA ASN A 282 -8.23 -16.48 -32.71
C ASN A 282 -6.85 -16.24 -32.06
N ILE A 283 -6.71 -15.09 -31.42
CA ILE A 283 -5.48 -14.74 -30.69
C ILE A 283 -5.37 -15.65 -29.47
N TYR A 284 -4.26 -16.40 -29.41
CA TYR A 284 -3.96 -17.30 -28.31
C TYR A 284 -4.03 -16.56 -26.97
N THR A 285 -4.88 -17.05 -26.08
CA THR A 285 -5.05 -16.52 -24.72
C THR A 285 -5.00 -17.68 -23.75
N GLU A 286 -4.26 -17.52 -22.67
CA GLU A 286 -4.09 -18.56 -21.65
C GLU A 286 -4.65 -18.09 -20.31
N LEU A 287 -5.53 -18.88 -19.73
CA LEU A 287 -6.13 -18.64 -18.42
C LEU A 287 -5.73 -19.78 -17.48
N LYS A 288 -5.15 -19.43 -16.34
CA LYS A 288 -4.68 -20.39 -15.35
C LYS A 288 -5.31 -20.12 -14.00
N ILE A 289 -5.94 -21.12 -13.42
CA ILE A 289 -6.43 -21.09 -12.05
C ILE A 289 -5.64 -22.09 -11.22
N PHE A 290 -4.86 -21.61 -10.26
CA PHE A 290 -4.07 -22.46 -9.38
C PHE A 290 -4.27 -22.06 -7.92
N THR A 291 -4.46 -23.03 -7.05
CA THR A 291 -4.35 -22.78 -5.61
C THR A 291 -3.11 -23.43 -5.01
N HIS A 292 -2.40 -22.69 -4.17
CA HIS A 292 -1.34 -23.24 -3.33
C HIS A 292 -1.91 -24.10 -2.18
N THR A 293 -3.21 -23.99 -1.86
CA THR A 293 -3.84 -24.62 -0.67
C THR A 293 -4.15 -26.10 -0.81
N GLN A 294 -4.03 -26.69 -2.00
CA GLN A 294 -4.26 -28.14 -2.16
C GLN A 294 -3.38 -28.97 -1.21
N ASN A 295 -2.15 -28.51 -0.89
CA ASN A 295 -1.24 -29.26 -0.02
C ASN A 295 -1.51 -29.12 1.48
N SER A 296 -2.03 -27.98 1.97
CA SER A 296 -2.21 -27.77 3.42
C SER A 296 -3.49 -28.40 3.95
N SER A 297 -4.61 -28.26 3.23
CA SER A 297 -5.90 -28.85 3.62
C SER A 297 -5.90 -30.37 3.50
N GLN A 298 -5.28 -30.93 2.45
CA GLN A 298 -5.13 -32.38 2.31
C GLN A 298 -4.25 -32.99 3.42
N LYS A 299 -3.16 -32.32 3.79
CA LYS A 299 -2.30 -32.75 4.90
C LYS A 299 -3.06 -32.77 6.23
N LYS A 300 -3.85 -31.73 6.51
CA LYS A 300 -4.66 -31.64 7.72
C LYS A 300 -5.77 -32.69 7.76
N LEU A 301 -6.43 -32.95 6.62
CA LEU A 301 -7.40 -34.05 6.47
C LEU A 301 -6.76 -35.42 6.73
N TRP A 302 -5.56 -35.65 6.22
CA TRP A 302 -4.82 -36.90 6.44
C TRP A 302 -4.44 -37.09 7.91
N GLU A 303 -3.98 -36.03 8.59
CA GLU A 303 -3.66 -36.04 10.02
C GLU A 303 -4.90 -36.34 10.89
N LEU A 304 -6.04 -35.72 10.57
CA LEU A 304 -7.32 -35.98 11.24
C LEU A 304 -7.79 -37.43 11.04
N SER A 305 -7.73 -37.95 9.80
CA SER A 305 -8.11 -39.33 9.48
C SER A 305 -7.26 -40.36 10.24
N ARG A 306 -5.95 -40.10 10.33
CA ARG A 306 -5.02 -40.94 11.11
C ARG A 306 -5.39 -40.93 12.59
N LEU A 307 -5.65 -39.75 13.17
CA LEU A 307 -5.99 -39.61 14.58
C LEU A 307 -7.33 -40.27 14.93
N ARG A 308 -8.35 -40.17 14.05
CA ARG A 308 -9.63 -40.86 14.21
C ARG A 308 -9.45 -42.37 14.24
N THR A 309 -8.64 -42.90 13.33
CA THR A 309 -8.39 -44.34 13.23
C THR A 309 -7.71 -44.86 14.51
N ASP A 310 -6.72 -44.15 15.04
CA ASP A 310 -6.07 -44.49 16.31
C ASP A 310 -7.06 -44.48 17.49
N LEU A 311 -7.87 -43.43 17.60
CA LEU A 311 -8.88 -43.32 18.66
C LEU A 311 -9.96 -44.41 18.56
N ALA A 312 -10.42 -44.74 17.36
CA ALA A 312 -11.40 -45.79 17.13
C ALA A 312 -10.86 -47.17 17.54
N LEU A 313 -9.61 -47.47 17.21
CA LEU A 313 -8.93 -48.71 17.63
C LEU A 313 -8.76 -48.76 19.16
N ARG A 314 -8.40 -47.64 19.79
CA ARG A 314 -8.27 -47.53 21.24
C ARG A 314 -9.61 -47.74 21.95
N ILE A 315 -10.67 -47.10 21.47
CA ILE A 315 -12.05 -47.29 21.98
C ILE A 315 -12.45 -48.76 21.88
N SER A 316 -12.27 -49.39 20.71
CA SER A 316 -12.57 -50.81 20.49
C SER A 316 -11.85 -51.72 21.49
N THR A 317 -10.58 -51.44 21.77
CA THR A 317 -9.77 -52.21 22.72
C THR A 317 -10.29 -52.06 24.15
N LEU A 318 -10.59 -50.83 24.58
CA LEU A 318 -11.15 -50.56 25.91
C LEU A 318 -12.55 -51.15 26.06
N GLU A 319 -13.38 -51.12 25.01
CA GLU A 319 -14.72 -51.72 25.01
C GLU A 319 -14.68 -53.24 25.15
N LYS A 320 -13.74 -53.91 24.47
CA LYS A 320 -13.53 -55.36 24.65
C LYS A 320 -13.17 -55.68 26.10
N ARG A 321 -12.26 -54.91 26.71
CA ARG A 321 -11.88 -55.06 28.13
C ARG A 321 -13.06 -54.80 29.06
N TYR A 322 -13.82 -53.74 28.81
CA TYR A 322 -15.01 -53.39 29.58
C TYR A 322 -16.09 -54.50 29.50
N LYS A 323 -16.39 -55.00 28.30
CA LYS A 323 -17.34 -56.11 28.09
C LYS A 323 -16.90 -57.38 28.81
N PHE A 324 -15.61 -57.73 28.72
CA PHE A 324 -15.06 -58.87 29.45
C PHE A 324 -15.28 -58.76 30.96
N LEU A 325 -14.93 -57.60 31.56
CA LEU A 325 -15.12 -57.37 32.99
C LEU A 325 -16.60 -57.35 33.41
N GLN A 326 -17.50 -56.87 32.55
CA GLN A 326 -18.95 -56.92 32.77
C GLN A 326 -19.53 -58.34 32.73
N ILE A 327 -19.02 -59.21 31.85
CA ILE A 327 -19.39 -60.63 31.83
C ILE A 327 -18.89 -61.32 33.10
N LEU A 328 -17.62 -61.07 33.46
CA LEU A 328 -17.03 -61.61 34.69
C LEU A 328 -17.80 -61.19 35.95
N LYS A 329 -18.27 -59.94 36.00
CA LYS A 329 -19.15 -59.43 37.06
C LYS A 329 -20.43 -60.23 37.25
N LYS A 330 -20.99 -60.77 36.17
CA LYS A 330 -22.25 -61.55 36.19
C LYS A 330 -22.05 -63.01 36.57
N GLN A 331 -20.85 -63.54 36.40
CA GLN A 331 -20.53 -64.95 36.61
C GLN A 331 -19.92 -65.27 37.98
N VAL A 332 -19.53 -64.25 38.75
CA VAL A 332 -18.83 -64.41 40.03
C VAL A 332 -19.61 -63.73 41.16
N ASN A 333 -19.68 -64.35 42.34
CA ASN A 333 -20.44 -63.86 43.50
C ASN A 333 -19.94 -62.51 44.05
N SER A 334 -18.64 -62.21 43.94
CA SER A 334 -18.08 -60.90 44.30
C SER A 334 -16.84 -60.57 43.46
N LEU A 335 -16.71 -59.29 43.07
CA LEU A 335 -15.53 -58.74 42.38
C LEU A 335 -14.61 -58.07 43.40
N SER A 336 -13.30 -58.05 43.14
CA SER A 336 -12.36 -57.22 43.89
C SER A 336 -12.65 -55.73 43.68
N GLU A 337 -12.41 -54.91 44.71
CA GLU A 337 -12.62 -53.46 44.65
C GLU A 337 -11.84 -52.81 43.50
N GLU A 338 -10.61 -53.26 43.25
CA GLU A 338 -9.76 -52.82 42.13
C GLU A 338 -10.47 -52.96 40.77
N LYS A 339 -11.14 -54.09 40.53
CA LYS A 339 -11.87 -54.34 39.27
C LYS A 339 -13.13 -53.50 39.16
N ILE A 340 -13.81 -53.21 40.28
CA ILE A 340 -14.97 -52.32 40.30
C ILE A 340 -14.55 -50.88 39.95
N VAL A 341 -13.41 -50.43 40.47
CA VAL A 341 -12.80 -49.14 40.12
C VAL A 341 -12.36 -49.11 38.66
N GLU A 342 -11.73 -50.19 38.16
CA GLU A 342 -11.33 -50.32 36.74
C GLU A 342 -12.54 -50.20 35.80
N ILE A 343 -13.65 -50.86 36.10
CA ILE A 343 -14.89 -50.77 35.30
C ILE A 343 -15.39 -49.32 35.20
N LYS A 344 -15.45 -48.59 36.33
CA LYS A 344 -15.88 -47.18 36.34
C LYS A 344 -14.92 -46.28 35.57
N PHE A 345 -13.62 -46.54 35.68
CA PHE A 345 -12.60 -45.81 34.93
C PHE A 345 -12.75 -46.04 33.42
N LEU A 346 -12.85 -47.30 32.99
CA LEU A 346 -13.03 -47.67 31.58
C LEU A 346 -14.30 -47.05 30.98
N GLU A 347 -15.41 -47.06 31.72
CA GLU A 347 -16.66 -46.43 31.29
C GLU A 347 -16.49 -44.93 31.05
N LYS A 348 -15.87 -44.21 32.00
CA LYS A 348 -15.58 -42.78 31.89
C LYS A 348 -14.62 -42.48 30.74
N GLU A 349 -13.59 -43.30 30.57
CA GLU A 349 -12.57 -43.12 29.55
C GLU A 349 -13.12 -43.39 28.13
N ILE A 350 -13.90 -44.46 27.94
CA ILE A 350 -14.60 -44.73 26.68
C ILE A 350 -15.54 -43.57 26.34
N LYS A 351 -16.30 -43.04 27.31
CA LYS A 351 -17.18 -41.88 27.10
C LYS A 351 -16.39 -40.64 26.67
N ARG A 352 -15.24 -40.38 27.31
CA ARG A 352 -14.34 -39.26 26.97
C ARG A 352 -13.80 -39.39 25.55
N LEU A 353 -13.27 -40.56 25.19
CA LEU A 353 -12.69 -40.81 23.87
C LEU A 353 -13.75 -40.75 22.76
N ARG A 354 -14.96 -41.27 23.00
CA ARG A 354 -16.09 -41.15 22.06
C ARG A 354 -16.50 -39.70 21.84
N SER A 355 -16.55 -38.89 22.90
CA SER A 355 -16.81 -37.44 22.78
C SER A 355 -15.73 -36.76 21.96
N ARG A 356 -14.45 -37.09 22.19
CA ARG A 356 -13.35 -36.56 21.38
C ARG A 356 -13.42 -37.01 19.91
N LEU A 357 -13.78 -38.27 19.65
CA LEU A 357 -13.96 -38.77 18.30
C LEU A 357 -15.08 -38.00 17.58
N MET A 358 -16.21 -37.76 18.24
CA MET A 358 -17.31 -36.97 17.70
C MET A 358 -16.90 -35.53 17.35
N GLN A 359 -16.09 -34.88 18.20
CA GLN A 359 -15.52 -33.56 17.89
C GLN A 359 -14.64 -33.56 16.65
N LEU A 360 -13.85 -34.62 16.45
CA LEU A 360 -12.99 -34.75 15.26
C LEU A 360 -13.80 -35.04 14.00
N ASP A 361 -14.89 -35.81 14.12
CA ASP A 361 -15.84 -36.05 13.03
C ASP A 361 -16.47 -34.73 12.58
N ASP A 362 -16.89 -33.88 13.53
CA ASP A 362 -17.44 -32.55 13.24
C ASP A 362 -16.41 -31.62 12.59
N GLU A 363 -15.15 -31.62 13.08
CA GLU A 363 -14.04 -30.83 12.52
C GLU A 363 -13.72 -31.26 11.08
N GLU A 364 -13.71 -32.57 10.80
CA GLU A 364 -13.51 -33.09 9.46
C GLU A 364 -14.64 -32.70 8.51
N ILE A 365 -15.90 -32.81 8.95
CA ILE A 365 -17.06 -32.39 8.15
C ILE A 365 -16.97 -30.89 7.81
N LEU A 366 -16.55 -30.06 8.76
CA LEU A 366 -16.36 -28.62 8.54
C LEU A 366 -15.26 -28.35 7.50
N LEU A 367 -14.08 -28.96 7.67
CA LEU A 367 -12.95 -28.82 6.75
C LEU A 367 -13.27 -29.33 5.34
N GLN A 368 -14.02 -30.43 5.23
CA GLN A 368 -14.49 -30.95 3.94
C GLN A 368 -15.47 -29.99 3.27
N LYS A 369 -16.39 -29.39 4.04
CA LYS A 369 -17.33 -28.37 3.54
C LYS A 369 -16.61 -27.10 3.09
N GLU A 370 -15.65 -26.60 3.87
CA GLU A 370 -14.83 -25.44 3.51
C GLU A 370 -14.02 -25.72 2.23
N SER A 371 -13.33 -26.86 2.16
CA SER A 371 -12.58 -27.26 0.97
C SER A 371 -13.47 -27.49 -0.25
N ALA A 372 -14.71 -27.96 -0.07
CA ALA A 372 -15.69 -28.09 -1.14
C ALA A 372 -16.18 -26.70 -1.60
N LYS A 373 -16.42 -25.77 -0.67
CA LYS A 373 -16.80 -24.39 -0.97
C LYS A 373 -15.69 -23.63 -1.71
N GLU A 374 -14.43 -23.81 -1.33
CA GLU A 374 -13.28 -23.23 -2.05
C GLU A 374 -13.15 -23.80 -3.48
N ARG A 375 -13.37 -25.11 -3.66
CA ARG A 375 -13.41 -25.74 -4.99
C ARG A 375 -14.56 -25.23 -5.86
N LEU A 376 -15.69 -24.87 -5.25
CA LEU A 376 -16.84 -24.27 -5.92
C LEU A 376 -16.62 -22.80 -6.32
N THR A 377 -15.56 -22.15 -5.85
CA THR A 377 -15.24 -20.76 -6.23
C THR A 377 -14.27 -20.63 -7.40
N MET A 378 -13.56 -21.69 -7.78
CA MET A 378 -12.57 -21.68 -8.86
C MET A 378 -13.23 -21.89 -10.22
N GLU A 379 -13.69 -20.78 -10.80
CA GLU A 379 -14.43 -20.79 -12.05
C GLU A 379 -13.96 -19.69 -13.00
N ILE A 380 -14.22 -19.93 -14.28
CA ILE A 380 -14.14 -18.93 -15.34
C ILE A 380 -15.57 -18.64 -15.80
N ILE A 381 -16.01 -17.41 -15.62
CA ILE A 381 -17.32 -16.94 -16.08
C ILE A 381 -17.11 -16.08 -17.32
N VAL A 382 -17.79 -16.44 -18.40
CA VAL A 382 -17.85 -15.68 -19.64
C VAL A 382 -19.29 -15.30 -19.91
N GLU A 383 -19.63 -14.03 -19.71
CA GLU A 383 -21.03 -13.55 -19.72
C GLU A 383 -21.62 -13.42 -21.13
N GLU A 384 -20.78 -13.27 -22.16
CA GLU A 384 -21.22 -13.10 -23.54
C GLU A 384 -20.62 -14.16 -24.46
N LYS A 385 -19.31 -14.11 -24.73
CA LYS A 385 -18.68 -14.96 -25.76
C LYS A 385 -17.24 -15.36 -25.42
N LEU A 386 -16.98 -16.66 -25.52
CA LEU A 386 -15.65 -17.26 -25.48
C LEU A 386 -15.27 -17.65 -26.92
N TYR A 387 -14.25 -17.02 -27.47
CA TYR A 387 -13.74 -17.31 -28.82
C TYR A 387 -12.83 -18.56 -28.84
N PRO A 388 -12.47 -19.08 -30.03
CA PRO A 388 -11.50 -20.15 -30.18
C PRO A 388 -10.06 -19.75 -29.80
N ASN A 389 -9.20 -20.77 -29.71
CA ASN A 389 -7.78 -20.69 -29.36
C ASN A 389 -7.52 -20.17 -27.95
N ILE A 390 -8.34 -20.62 -27.00
CA ILE A 390 -8.22 -20.29 -25.58
C ILE A 390 -7.77 -21.54 -24.83
N HIS A 391 -6.63 -21.45 -24.16
CA HIS A 391 -6.14 -22.50 -23.28
C HIS A 391 -6.54 -22.18 -21.84
N ILE A 392 -7.23 -23.09 -21.19
CA ILE A 392 -7.69 -22.99 -19.82
C ILE A 392 -7.03 -24.10 -19.02
N ASP A 393 -6.36 -23.76 -17.94
CA ASP A 393 -5.83 -24.72 -16.98
C ASP A 393 -6.43 -24.43 -15.60
N ILE A 394 -7.11 -25.42 -15.00
CA ILE A 394 -7.60 -25.32 -13.63
C ILE A 394 -6.95 -26.42 -12.79
N ASN A 395 -5.99 -26.04 -11.96
CA ASN A 395 -5.23 -26.92 -11.06
C ASN A 395 -4.56 -28.10 -11.78
N GLY A 396 -4.02 -27.89 -12.97
CA GLY A 396 -3.28 -28.87 -13.76
C GLY A 396 -4.15 -29.70 -14.72
N VAL A 397 -5.45 -29.42 -14.81
CA VAL A 397 -6.34 -30.02 -15.81
C VAL A 397 -6.61 -28.98 -16.90
N GLY A 398 -6.13 -29.28 -18.10
CA GLY A 398 -6.23 -28.41 -19.26
C GLY A 398 -7.50 -28.65 -20.07
N PHE A 399 -8.05 -27.56 -20.61
CA PHE A 399 -9.11 -27.51 -21.60
C PHE A 399 -8.69 -26.53 -22.69
N HIS A 400 -8.91 -26.88 -23.95
CA HIS A 400 -8.68 -25.98 -25.08
C HIS A 400 -10.00 -25.73 -25.80
N SER A 401 -10.34 -24.46 -26.00
CA SER A 401 -11.54 -24.07 -26.74
C SER A 401 -11.19 -23.89 -28.21
N ASP A 402 -11.65 -24.80 -29.07
CA ASP A 402 -11.50 -24.71 -30.53
C ASP A 402 -12.71 -24.07 -31.23
N GLU A 403 -13.81 -23.91 -30.50
CA GLU A 403 -15.07 -23.35 -31.01
C GLU A 403 -15.47 -22.11 -30.23
N THR A 404 -16.41 -21.36 -30.80
CA THR A 404 -17.00 -20.20 -30.12
C THR A 404 -18.13 -20.69 -29.21
N LEU A 405 -18.04 -20.37 -27.92
CA LEU A 405 -19.07 -20.66 -26.94
C LEU A 405 -19.72 -19.36 -26.47
N ASN A 406 -21.03 -19.38 -26.22
CA ASN A 406 -21.76 -18.20 -25.74
C ASN A 406 -22.22 -18.43 -24.31
N ARG A 407 -22.02 -17.41 -23.47
CA ARG A 407 -22.48 -17.35 -22.07
C ARG A 407 -22.15 -18.64 -21.32
N VAL A 408 -20.90 -18.83 -20.95
CA VAL A 408 -20.43 -20.09 -20.35
C VAL A 408 -19.81 -19.91 -18.99
N ARG A 409 -19.99 -20.93 -18.16
CA ARG A 409 -19.29 -21.12 -16.89
C ARG A 409 -18.39 -22.33 -17.04
N ILE A 410 -17.10 -22.17 -16.77
CA ILE A 410 -16.11 -23.23 -16.89
C ILE A 410 -15.50 -23.47 -15.52
N TYR A 411 -15.56 -24.71 -15.04
CA TYR A 411 -15.04 -25.07 -13.73
C TYR A 411 -14.53 -26.51 -13.73
N ARG A 412 -13.70 -26.84 -12.75
CA ARG A 412 -13.19 -28.20 -12.60
C ARG A 412 -14.10 -29.01 -11.68
N LEU A 413 -14.49 -30.20 -12.12
CA LEU A 413 -15.16 -31.21 -11.29
C LEU A 413 -14.34 -32.50 -11.31
N LYS A 414 -13.73 -32.85 -10.16
CA LYS A 414 -12.79 -33.97 -10.03
C LYS A 414 -11.60 -33.84 -10.98
N ASP A 415 -11.52 -34.65 -12.03
CA ASP A 415 -10.40 -34.69 -12.98
C ASP A 415 -10.79 -34.20 -14.37
N GLU A 416 -11.96 -33.56 -14.48
CA GLU A 416 -12.50 -33.06 -15.73
C GLU A 416 -12.85 -31.57 -15.63
N ILE A 417 -12.77 -30.87 -16.76
CA ILE A 417 -13.28 -29.51 -16.92
C ILE A 417 -14.70 -29.60 -17.46
N ILE A 418 -15.63 -28.97 -16.75
CA ILE A 418 -17.03 -28.86 -17.13
C ILE A 418 -17.26 -27.48 -17.73
N VAL A 419 -17.97 -27.45 -18.85
CA VAL A 419 -18.41 -26.23 -19.53
C VAL A 419 -19.94 -26.22 -19.49
N GLU A 420 -20.50 -25.29 -18.71
CA GLU A 420 -21.94 -25.15 -18.49
C GLU A 420 -22.44 -23.88 -19.19
N SER A 421 -23.62 -23.96 -19.82
CA SER A 421 -24.27 -22.79 -20.44
C SER A 421 -25.01 -21.98 -19.38
N LEU A 422 -24.78 -20.67 -19.35
CA LEU A 422 -25.48 -19.71 -18.50
C LEU A 422 -26.88 -19.34 -19.03
N ASN A 423 -27.25 -19.80 -20.24
CA ASN A 423 -28.55 -19.49 -20.84
C ASN A 423 -29.74 -20.12 -20.10
N GLY A 424 -29.51 -21.14 -19.28
CA GLY A 424 -30.54 -21.78 -18.45
C GLY A 424 -30.77 -21.14 -17.08
N MET A 425 -29.98 -20.14 -16.68
CA MET A 425 -30.00 -19.62 -15.30
C MET A 425 -31.09 -18.55 -15.01
N GLU A 426 -31.97 -18.25 -15.97
CA GLU A 426 -33.15 -17.39 -15.72
C GLU A 426 -34.37 -18.16 -15.17
N ASN A 427 -34.38 -19.50 -15.16
CA ASN A 427 -35.42 -20.29 -14.50
C ASN A 427 -34.84 -21.60 -13.92
N LYS A 428 -35.17 -21.88 -12.66
CA LYS A 428 -34.62 -22.97 -11.82
C LYS A 428 -34.76 -24.39 -12.41
N GLU A 429 -33.90 -25.25 -11.85
CA GLU A 429 -33.86 -26.73 -11.79
C GLU A 429 -32.89 -27.44 -12.74
N TYR A 430 -32.06 -28.28 -12.11
CA TYR A 430 -30.91 -28.97 -12.68
C TYR A 430 -31.33 -30.00 -13.72
N ASP A 431 -30.93 -29.79 -14.99
CA ASP A 431 -30.82 -30.86 -15.96
C ASP A 431 -29.34 -31.10 -16.26
N ILE A 432 -28.79 -32.13 -15.62
CA ILE A 432 -27.45 -32.65 -15.87
C ILE A 432 -27.48 -33.33 -17.24
N PHE A 433 -26.92 -32.67 -18.26
CA PHE A 433 -26.68 -33.30 -19.56
C PHE A 433 -25.35 -34.06 -19.50
N VAL A 434 -25.42 -35.40 -19.55
CA VAL A 434 -24.24 -36.27 -19.69
C VAL A 434 -24.03 -36.57 -21.18
N PRO A 435 -22.93 -36.12 -21.82
CA PRO A 435 -22.65 -36.49 -23.20
C PRO A 435 -22.29 -37.97 -23.28
N SER A 436 -22.93 -38.66 -24.22
CA SER A 436 -22.78 -40.09 -24.46
C SER A 436 -21.37 -40.44 -24.98
N VAL A 437 -20.71 -41.39 -24.33
CA VAL A 437 -19.46 -42.00 -24.82
C VAL A 437 -19.77 -42.76 -26.12
N LYS A 438 -19.14 -42.35 -27.23
CA LYS A 438 -19.18 -43.13 -28.49
C LYS A 438 -18.16 -44.27 -28.40
N LYS A 439 -18.73 -45.49 -28.34
CA LYS A 439 -18.23 -46.85 -28.64
C LYS A 439 -16.79 -47.22 -28.31
#